data_AF-A0A7S3RLL6-F1
#
_entry.id   AF-A0A7S3RLL6-F1
#
_cell.length_a   1.000
_cell.length_b   1.000
_cell.length_c   1.000
_cell.angle_alpha   90.00
_cell.angle_beta   90.00
_cell.angle_gamma   90.00
#
_symmetry.space_group_name_H-M   'P 1'
#
loop_
_entity.id
_entity.type
_entity.pdbx_description
1 polymer ?
#
loop_
_entity_poly.entity_id
_entity_poly.type
_entity_poly.pdbx_seq_one_letter_code
_entity_poly.pdbx_strand_id
1 'polypeptide(L)'
;VRTLPCERVEWARVILGLLAAIVWRPWATPEGPAYSWFIDRLRGAVEEAHAQSGGKKVLLVAHSAGGWLSRAALSDGGAWRGGAAAPAELVSGLVTLGAPHFPPPEGTPDMTQGVIRAVNDDYPGAFLAREGIAYVTVGGDAIVGDDSKAQSPAAASVDNVYAMRGEGSAARVAFNSYLMTCGRGDVT
;
A
#
# COMPACT_ATOMS: atom_id res chain seq x y z
N VAL A 1 -10.42 10.19 14.00
CA VAL A 1 -9.52 9.72 12.92
C VAL A 1 -8.37 8.98 13.57
N ARG A 2 -8.12 7.73 13.17
CA ARG A 2 -7.01 6.90 13.68
C ARG A 2 -6.02 6.70 12.54
N THR A 3 -4.75 6.98 12.79
CA THR A 3 -3.67 6.66 11.84
C THR A 3 -3.15 5.27 12.14
N LEU A 4 -2.99 4.43 11.11
CA LEU A 4 -2.33 3.14 11.27
C LEU A 4 -0.87 3.39 11.66
N PRO A 5 -0.41 2.99 12.86
CA PRO A 5 0.97 3.19 13.25
C PRO A 5 1.87 2.33 12.36
N CYS A 6 2.74 3.00 11.61
CA CYS A 6 3.76 2.37 10.80
C CYS A 6 5.01 3.25 10.87
N GLU A 7 6.02 2.79 11.59
CA GLU A 7 7.29 3.51 11.62
C GLU A 7 8.06 3.28 10.32
N ARG A 8 8.87 4.27 9.90
CA ARG A 8 9.68 4.15 8.67
C ARG A 8 10.58 2.91 8.69
N VAL A 9 11.11 2.52 9.85
CA VAL A 9 11.94 1.32 10.02
C VAL A 9 11.16 0.03 9.79
N GLU A 10 9.86 0.00 10.07
CA GLU A 10 9.03 -1.17 9.79
C GLU A 10 8.80 -1.35 8.30
N TRP A 11 8.88 -0.26 7.53
CA TRP A 11 8.91 -0.31 6.07
C TRP A 11 10.17 -0.99 5.52
N ALA A 12 11.25 -1.12 6.31
CA ALA A 12 12.37 -1.97 5.95
C ALA A 12 11.97 -3.45 5.77
N ARG A 13 10.90 -3.91 6.42
CA ARG A 13 10.35 -5.26 6.25
C ARG A 13 9.80 -5.48 4.85
N VAL A 14 9.21 -4.45 4.23
CA VAL A 14 8.80 -4.48 2.82
C VAL A 14 10.03 -4.65 1.93
N ILE A 15 11.08 -3.88 2.18
CA ILE A 15 12.32 -3.95 1.40
C ILE A 15 12.95 -5.35 1.51
N LEU A 16 13.09 -5.87 2.73
CA LEU A 16 13.62 -7.22 2.99
C LEU A 16 12.72 -8.32 2.39
N GLY A 17 11.40 -8.17 2.49
CA GLY A 17 10.45 -9.12 1.92
C GLY A 17 10.43 -9.11 0.40
N LEU A 18 10.58 -7.94 -0.24
CA LEU A 18 10.76 -7.83 -1.70
C LEU A 18 12.10 -8.46 -2.14
N LEU A 19 13.18 -8.30 -1.37
CA LEU A 19 14.45 -8.99 -1.62
C LEU A 19 14.30 -10.52 -1.56
N ALA A 20 13.55 -11.03 -0.57
CA ALA A 20 13.25 -12.47 -0.49
C ALA A 20 12.36 -12.95 -1.65
N ALA A 21 11.39 -12.13 -2.09
CA ALA A 21 10.51 -12.44 -3.22
C ALA A 21 11.24 -12.43 -4.59
N ILE A 22 12.30 -11.63 -4.76
CA ILE A 22 13.15 -11.66 -5.95
C ILE A 22 13.85 -13.02 -6.11
N VAL A 23 14.22 -13.67 -5.00
CA VAL A 23 14.86 -14.99 -5.00
C VAL A 23 13.83 -16.11 -5.28
N TRP A 24 12.57 -15.91 -4.89
CA TRP A 24 11.49 -16.87 -5.08
C TRP A 24 10.29 -16.20 -5.75
N ARG A 25 10.24 -16.26 -7.08
CA ARG A 25 9.20 -15.64 -7.91
C ARG A 25 7.73 -16.11 -7.73
N PRO A 26 7.35 -17.19 -7.01
CA PRO A 26 5.93 -17.48 -6.81
C PRO A 26 5.27 -16.72 -5.63
N TRP A 27 5.98 -15.85 -4.90
CA TRP A 27 5.45 -15.16 -3.69
C TRP A 27 5.02 -13.70 -3.89
N ALA A 28 4.91 -13.23 -5.13
CA ALA A 28 4.51 -11.85 -5.45
C ALA A 28 2.98 -11.66 -5.31
N THR A 29 2.43 -11.98 -4.15
CA THR A 29 1.04 -11.71 -3.78
C THR A 29 0.99 -10.76 -2.59
N PRO A 30 -0.13 -10.06 -2.35
CA PRO A 30 -0.29 -9.20 -1.18
C PRO A 30 -0.13 -9.94 0.16
N GLU A 31 -0.49 -11.22 0.20
CA GLU A 31 -0.35 -12.13 1.34
C GLU A 31 1.06 -12.75 1.42
N GLY A 32 1.95 -12.42 0.48
CA GLY A 32 3.35 -12.78 0.51
C GLY A 32 4.13 -12.11 1.65
N PRO A 33 5.37 -12.55 1.91
CA PRO A 33 6.17 -12.13 3.07
C PRO A 33 6.49 -10.63 3.10
N ALA A 34 6.39 -9.92 1.97
CA ALA A 34 6.64 -8.49 1.88
C ALA A 34 5.54 -7.64 2.52
N TYR A 35 4.27 -8.03 2.37
CA TYR A 35 3.13 -7.17 2.66
C TYR A 35 2.11 -7.78 3.63
N SER A 36 2.14 -9.10 3.86
CA SER A 36 1.17 -9.77 4.74
C SER A 36 1.09 -9.19 6.15
N TRP A 37 2.23 -8.80 6.73
CA TRP A 37 2.27 -8.16 8.05
C TRP A 37 1.50 -6.83 8.09
N PHE A 38 1.50 -6.07 6.98
CA PHE A 38 0.80 -4.80 6.89
C PHE A 38 -0.70 -5.04 6.70
N ILE A 39 -1.06 -6.02 5.87
CA ILE A 39 -2.44 -6.46 5.67
C ILE A 39 -3.06 -6.90 6.99
N ASP A 40 -2.37 -7.76 7.74
CA ASP A 40 -2.79 -8.23 9.07
C ASP A 40 -2.99 -7.06 10.05
N ARG A 41 -2.04 -6.11 10.06
CA ARG A 41 -2.11 -4.95 10.94
C ARG A 41 -3.28 -4.04 10.59
N LEU A 42 -3.51 -3.80 9.30
CA LEU A 42 -4.64 -3.00 8.83
C LEU A 42 -5.97 -3.66 9.22
N ARG A 43 -6.11 -4.97 9.00
CA ARG A 43 -7.30 -5.73 9.42
C ARG A 43 -7.56 -5.60 10.92
N GLY A 44 -6.54 -5.83 11.75
CA GLY A 44 -6.66 -5.66 13.20
C GLY A 44 -7.01 -4.23 13.64
N ALA A 45 -6.46 -3.21 12.97
CA ALA A 45 -6.78 -1.82 13.28
C ALA A 45 -8.24 -1.45 12.94
N VAL A 46 -8.79 -2.04 11.88
CA VAL A 46 -10.20 -1.90 11.49
C VAL A 46 -11.10 -2.60 12.49
N GLU A 47 -10.80 -3.85 12.87
CA GLU A 47 -11.56 -4.59 13.89
C GLU A 47 -11.61 -3.84 15.23
N GLU A 48 -10.47 -3.31 15.67
CA GLU A 48 -10.39 -2.52 16.89
C GLU A 48 -11.17 -1.20 16.78
N ALA A 49 -11.07 -0.49 15.65
CA ALA A 49 -11.82 0.74 15.43
C ALA A 49 -13.33 0.49 15.37
N HIS A 50 -13.76 -0.61 14.75
CA HIS A 50 -15.14 -1.05 14.72
C HIS A 50 -15.66 -1.32 16.14
N ALA A 51 -14.92 -2.10 16.94
CA ALA A 51 -15.29 -2.39 18.33
C ALA A 51 -15.37 -1.12 19.20
N GLN A 52 -14.36 -0.24 19.13
CA GLN A 52 -14.32 1.01 19.89
C GLN A 52 -15.43 1.99 19.50
N SER A 53 -15.93 1.91 18.27
CA SER A 53 -17.02 2.75 17.79
C SER A 53 -18.42 2.26 18.21
N GLY A 54 -18.50 1.14 18.94
CA GLY A 54 -19.76 0.48 19.29
C GLY A 54 -20.37 -0.29 18.13
N GLY A 55 -19.53 -0.85 17.24
CA GLY A 55 -19.97 -1.65 16.10
C GLY A 55 -20.33 -0.82 14.85
N LYS A 56 -19.89 0.43 14.75
CA LYS A 56 -20.09 1.23 13.53
C LYS A 56 -19.08 0.82 12.47
N LYS A 57 -19.48 0.91 11.20
CA LYS A 57 -18.57 0.69 10.08
C LYS A 57 -17.48 1.77 10.02
N VAL A 58 -16.28 1.35 9.67
CA VAL A 58 -15.08 2.19 9.57
C VAL A 58 -14.93 2.72 8.14
N LEU A 59 -14.59 4.00 8.00
CA LEU A 59 -14.18 4.57 6.71
C LEU A 59 -12.65 4.50 6.61
N LEU A 60 -12.15 3.85 5.56
CA LEU A 60 -10.72 3.80 5.26
C LEU A 60 -10.31 5.02 4.44
N VAL A 61 -9.24 5.69 4.85
CA VAL A 61 -8.58 6.74 4.06
C VAL A 61 -7.15 6.31 3.82
N ALA A 62 -6.81 6.06 2.56
CA ALA A 62 -5.58 5.42 2.17
C ALA A 62 -4.79 6.29 1.19
N HIS A 63 -3.52 6.51 1.49
CA HIS A 63 -2.62 7.32 0.67
C HIS A 63 -1.57 6.45 -0.01
N SER A 64 -1.20 6.79 -1.25
CA SER A 64 -0.10 6.12 -1.97
C SER A 64 -0.30 4.60 -2.05
N ALA A 65 0.74 3.82 -1.73
CA ALA A 65 0.68 2.36 -1.65
C ALA A 65 -0.42 1.83 -0.71
N GLY A 66 -0.82 2.63 0.28
CA GLY A 66 -1.92 2.31 1.18
C GLY A 66 -3.23 2.02 0.43
N GLY A 67 -3.45 2.61 -0.75
CA GLY A 67 -4.66 2.39 -1.54
C GLY A 67 -4.80 0.95 -2.03
N TRP A 68 -3.78 0.42 -2.73
CA TRP A 68 -3.81 -0.96 -3.21
C TRP A 68 -3.65 -1.96 -2.06
N LEU A 69 -2.91 -1.63 -1.00
CA LEU A 69 -2.84 -2.45 0.22
C LEU A 69 -4.19 -2.54 0.93
N SER A 70 -4.96 -1.45 0.94
CA SER A 70 -6.31 -1.45 1.52
C SER A 70 -7.27 -2.30 0.70
N ARG A 71 -7.19 -2.27 -0.64
CA ARG A 71 -7.96 -3.19 -1.50
C ARG A 71 -7.61 -4.66 -1.20
N ALA A 72 -6.32 -4.97 -1.10
CA ALA A 72 -5.88 -6.31 -0.74
C ALA A 72 -6.38 -6.72 0.65
N ALA A 73 -6.35 -5.83 1.65
CA ALA A 73 -6.84 -6.15 2.99
C ALA A 73 -8.35 -6.39 3.04
N LEU A 74 -9.10 -5.73 2.16
CA LEU A 74 -10.53 -5.96 1.97
C LEU A 74 -10.83 -7.31 1.30
N SER A 75 -9.84 -8.04 0.77
CA SER A 75 -10.08 -9.36 0.21
C SER A 75 -10.46 -10.39 1.28
N ASP A 76 -11.12 -11.44 0.83
CA ASP A 76 -11.48 -12.62 1.63
C ASP A 76 -10.27 -13.57 1.85
N GLY A 77 -9.13 -13.28 1.20
CA GLY A 77 -7.97 -14.17 1.06
C GLY A 77 -7.16 -14.44 2.33
N GLY A 78 -7.49 -13.78 3.43
CA GLY A 78 -7.05 -14.18 4.77
C GLY A 78 -8.15 -13.84 5.75
N ALA A 79 -8.66 -14.82 6.47
CA ALA A 79 -9.72 -14.62 7.45
C ALA A 79 -9.38 -13.42 8.34
N TRP A 80 -10.20 -12.37 8.28
CA TRP A 80 -10.25 -11.31 9.28
C TRP A 80 -10.24 -11.99 10.65
N ARG A 81 -9.30 -11.60 11.52
CA ARG A 81 -8.83 -12.44 12.63
C ARG A 81 -10.03 -12.78 13.52
N GLY A 82 -10.51 -14.03 13.41
CA GLY A 82 -11.66 -14.51 14.17
C GLY A 82 -12.85 -15.01 13.35
N GLY A 83 -12.83 -14.93 12.01
CA GLY A 83 -13.89 -15.48 11.15
C GLY A 83 -15.27 -14.85 11.35
N ALA A 84 -15.34 -13.65 11.95
CA ALA A 84 -16.55 -13.13 12.56
C ALA A 84 -17.28 -12.03 11.77
N ALA A 85 -16.66 -11.44 10.75
CA ALA A 85 -17.32 -10.40 9.95
C ALA A 85 -16.74 -10.30 8.54
N ALA A 86 -17.61 -10.22 7.53
CA ALA A 86 -17.21 -9.87 6.17
C ALA A 86 -16.66 -8.43 6.14
N PRO A 87 -15.75 -8.07 5.21
CA PRO A 87 -15.24 -6.70 5.09
C PRO A 87 -16.35 -5.65 5.06
N ALA A 88 -17.46 -5.95 4.37
CA ALA A 88 -18.62 -5.08 4.27
C ALA A 88 -19.38 -4.85 5.58
N GLU A 89 -19.22 -5.72 6.59
CA GLU A 89 -19.80 -5.52 7.93
C GLU A 89 -18.94 -4.58 8.77
N LEU A 90 -17.63 -4.52 8.50
CA LEU A 90 -16.67 -3.71 9.24
C LEU A 90 -16.39 -2.36 8.58
N VAL A 91 -16.48 -2.26 7.25
CA VAL A 91 -16.01 -1.12 6.46
C VAL A 91 -17.15 -0.52 5.65
N SER A 92 -17.30 0.81 5.70
CA SER A 92 -18.31 1.54 4.93
C SER A 92 -17.77 2.03 3.58
N GLY A 93 -16.46 2.24 3.48
CA GLY A 93 -15.84 2.66 2.24
C GLY A 93 -14.32 2.77 2.29
N LEU A 94 -13.73 2.89 1.11
CA LEU A 94 -12.32 3.16 0.86
C LEU A 94 -12.18 4.47 0.07
N VAL A 95 -11.55 5.45 0.70
CA VAL A 95 -11.14 6.71 0.06
C VAL A 95 -9.64 6.62 -0.25
N THR A 96 -9.25 6.76 -1.51
CA THR A 96 -7.84 6.78 -1.92
C THR A 96 -7.37 8.16 -2.31
N LEU A 97 -6.15 8.50 -1.88
CA LEU A 97 -5.47 9.78 -2.12
C LEU A 97 -4.14 9.48 -2.82
N GLY A 98 -3.98 9.94 -4.07
CA GLY A 98 -2.72 9.77 -4.82
C GLY A 98 -2.21 8.33 -4.88
N ALA A 99 -3.10 7.35 -4.98
CA ALA A 99 -2.75 5.93 -4.97
C ALA A 99 -2.58 5.36 -6.38
N PRO A 100 -1.49 4.63 -6.68
CA PRO A 100 -1.39 3.88 -7.92
C PRO A 100 -2.34 2.69 -7.85
N HIS A 101 -3.35 2.68 -8.73
CA HIS A 101 -4.36 1.63 -8.77
C HIS A 101 -4.05 0.51 -9.77
N PHE A 102 -3.16 0.78 -10.73
CA PHE A 102 -2.80 -0.11 -11.83
C PHE A 102 -1.29 -0.41 -11.78
N PRO A 103 -0.85 -1.57 -12.30
CA PRO A 103 0.57 -1.83 -12.48
C PRO A 103 1.22 -0.83 -13.43
N PRO A 104 2.56 -0.64 -13.32
CA PRO A 104 3.28 0.19 -14.27
C PRO A 104 3.16 -0.40 -15.70
N PRO A 105 3.30 0.44 -16.75
CA PRO A 105 3.28 -0.02 -18.14
C PRO A 105 4.30 -1.12 -18.39
N GLU A 106 4.01 -2.01 -19.35
CA GLU A 106 4.93 -3.07 -19.75
C GLU A 106 6.30 -2.50 -20.16
N GLY A 107 7.38 -3.17 -19.78
CA GLY A 107 8.75 -2.69 -20.00
C GLY A 107 9.24 -1.66 -18.96
N THR A 108 8.39 -1.21 -18.04
CA THR A 108 8.78 -0.32 -16.94
C THR A 108 9.12 -1.12 -15.69
N PRO A 109 10.18 -0.76 -14.93
CA PRO A 109 10.48 -1.43 -13.65
C PRO A 109 9.30 -1.37 -12.67
N ASP A 110 8.92 -2.53 -12.13
CA ASP A 110 7.89 -2.66 -11.10
C ASP A 110 8.52 -2.79 -9.71
N MET A 111 8.45 -1.71 -8.93
CA MET A 111 8.96 -1.64 -7.57
C MET A 111 8.18 -2.52 -6.57
N THR A 112 6.96 -2.93 -6.92
CA THR A 112 6.15 -3.87 -6.13
C THR A 112 6.40 -5.32 -6.52
N GLN A 113 7.27 -5.57 -7.52
CA GLN A 113 7.59 -6.90 -8.05
C GLN A 113 6.34 -7.69 -8.50
N GLY A 114 5.33 -7.02 -9.05
CA GLY A 114 4.09 -7.64 -9.54
C GLY A 114 2.95 -7.70 -8.52
N VAL A 115 3.14 -7.29 -7.26
CA VAL A 115 2.08 -7.35 -6.25
C VAL A 115 0.92 -6.44 -6.62
N ILE A 116 1.18 -5.23 -7.13
CA ILE A 116 0.09 -4.34 -7.56
C ILE A 116 -0.70 -4.92 -8.74
N ARG A 117 -0.04 -5.70 -9.62
CA ARG A 117 -0.71 -6.42 -10.71
C ARG A 117 -1.62 -7.49 -10.15
N ALA A 118 -1.14 -8.32 -9.22
CA ALA A 118 -1.96 -9.32 -8.55
C ALA A 118 -3.20 -8.69 -7.89
N VAL A 119 -3.05 -7.58 -7.15
CA VAL A 119 -4.20 -6.86 -6.58
C VAL A 119 -5.16 -6.36 -7.64
N ASN A 120 -4.64 -5.80 -8.74
CA ASN A 120 -5.48 -5.28 -9.81
C ASN A 120 -6.28 -6.38 -10.51
N ASP A 121 -5.68 -7.56 -10.69
CA ASP A 121 -6.27 -8.67 -11.41
C ASP A 121 -7.28 -9.43 -10.51
N ASP A 122 -6.93 -9.66 -9.25
CA ASP A 122 -7.76 -10.41 -8.30
C ASP A 122 -8.84 -9.54 -7.63
N TYR A 123 -8.54 -8.26 -7.38
CA TYR A 123 -9.40 -7.30 -6.66
C TYR A 123 -9.62 -6.01 -7.46
N PRO A 124 -10.20 -6.11 -8.68
CA PRO A 124 -10.27 -4.99 -9.62
C PRO A 124 -11.22 -3.89 -9.16
N GLY A 125 -10.79 -2.64 -9.33
CA GLY A 125 -11.65 -1.45 -9.13
C GLY A 125 -12.36 -1.45 -7.77
N ALA A 126 -13.70 -1.45 -7.82
CA ALA A 126 -14.59 -1.44 -6.67
C ALA A 126 -15.25 -2.82 -6.47
N PHE A 127 -14.43 -3.87 -6.32
CA PHE A 127 -14.89 -5.27 -6.33
C PHE A 127 -15.97 -5.59 -5.27
N LEU A 128 -15.97 -4.89 -4.13
CA LEU A 128 -16.98 -5.04 -3.05
C LEU A 128 -18.10 -4.00 -3.09
N ALA A 129 -18.28 -3.26 -4.20
CA ALA A 129 -19.34 -2.25 -4.29
C ALA A 129 -20.74 -2.85 -4.09
N ARG A 130 -20.98 -4.06 -4.60
CA ARG A 130 -22.27 -4.77 -4.47
C ARG A 130 -22.55 -5.24 -3.05
N GLU A 131 -21.51 -5.37 -2.23
CA GLU A 131 -21.62 -5.72 -0.81
C GLU A 131 -21.79 -4.48 0.07
N GLY A 132 -21.82 -3.29 -0.53
CA GLY A 132 -22.14 -2.04 0.15
C GLY A 132 -20.93 -1.23 0.61
N ILE A 133 -19.73 -1.54 0.10
CA ILE A 133 -18.53 -0.72 0.34
C ILE A 133 -18.42 0.37 -0.73
N ALA A 134 -18.39 1.63 -0.32
CA ALA A 134 -18.16 2.75 -1.23
C ALA A 134 -16.67 2.87 -1.60
N TYR A 135 -16.37 3.19 -2.86
CA TYR A 135 -15.02 3.47 -3.33
C TYR A 135 -14.95 4.89 -3.88
N VAL A 136 -14.03 5.70 -3.35
CA VAL A 136 -13.81 7.08 -3.79
C VAL A 136 -12.32 7.27 -4.03
N THR A 137 -11.95 7.73 -5.22
CA THR A 137 -10.58 8.16 -5.51
C THR A 137 -10.58 9.66 -5.68
N VAL A 138 -9.80 10.35 -4.86
CA VAL A 138 -9.65 11.79 -4.97
C VAL A 138 -8.55 12.08 -5.98
N GLY A 139 -8.95 12.54 -7.16
CA GLY A 139 -8.05 13.16 -8.11
C GLY A 139 -7.63 14.53 -7.60
N GLY A 140 -6.33 14.82 -7.61
CA GLY A 140 -5.78 16.12 -7.29
C GLY A 140 -4.84 16.60 -8.38
N ASP A 141 -4.71 17.92 -8.52
CA ASP A 141 -3.59 18.52 -9.25
C ASP A 141 -2.37 18.49 -8.33
N ALA A 142 -1.31 17.84 -8.77
CA ALA A 142 -0.16 17.56 -7.91
C ALA A 142 0.63 18.85 -7.64
N ILE A 143 0.86 19.17 -6.36
CA ILE A 143 1.88 20.16 -6.01
C ILE A 143 3.25 19.52 -6.24
N VAL A 144 4.02 20.14 -7.13
CA VAL A 144 5.37 19.73 -7.52
C VAL A 144 6.33 19.93 -6.36
N GLY A 145 6.88 18.84 -5.83
CA GLY A 145 8.04 18.87 -4.96
C GLY A 145 9.28 19.29 -5.75
N ASP A 146 10.10 20.15 -5.14
CA ASP A 146 11.37 20.58 -5.72
C ASP A 146 12.41 19.45 -5.66
N ASP A 147 12.78 18.91 -6.84
CA ASP A 147 13.79 17.84 -7.02
C ASP A 147 15.22 18.32 -6.68
N SER A 148 15.42 19.60 -6.34
CA SER A 148 16.70 20.12 -5.87
C SER A 148 17.18 19.52 -4.53
N LYS A 149 16.27 18.93 -3.73
CA LYS A 149 16.59 18.36 -2.41
C LYS A 149 17.02 16.89 -2.41
N ALA A 150 17.19 16.28 -3.59
CA ALA A 150 17.55 14.87 -3.75
C ALA A 150 18.92 14.45 -3.16
N GLN A 151 19.74 15.39 -2.67
CA GLN A 151 21.05 15.13 -2.05
C GLN A 151 21.08 15.35 -0.52
N SER A 152 19.97 15.16 0.17
CA SER A 152 20.03 15.13 1.65
C SER A 152 20.77 13.86 2.11
N PRO A 153 21.80 13.97 2.97
CA PRO A 153 22.56 12.80 3.43
C PRO A 153 21.65 11.78 4.12
N ALA A 154 21.91 10.49 3.86
CA ALA A 154 21.25 9.35 4.49
C ALA A 154 21.28 9.48 6.03
N ALA A 155 20.13 9.72 6.65
CA ALA A 155 20.02 9.85 8.10
C ALA A 155 19.18 8.74 8.75
N ALA A 156 18.54 7.88 7.96
CA ALA A 156 17.74 6.77 8.47
C ALA A 156 18.35 5.40 8.09
N SER A 157 18.25 4.41 8.98
CA SER A 157 18.70 3.03 8.72
C SER A 157 18.13 2.43 7.43
N VAL A 158 16.94 2.87 7.01
CA VAL A 158 16.30 2.48 5.74
C VAL A 158 17.01 3.02 4.51
N ASP A 159 17.61 4.20 4.56
CA ASP A 159 18.31 4.79 3.41
C ASP A 159 19.58 3.99 3.10
N ASN A 160 20.25 3.45 4.12
CA ASN A 160 21.39 2.54 3.92
C ASN A 160 20.96 1.27 3.16
N VAL A 161 19.75 0.76 3.42
CA VAL A 161 19.23 -0.42 2.70
C VAL A 161 18.97 -0.09 1.23
N TYR A 162 18.36 1.07 0.93
CA TYR A 162 18.13 1.53 -0.44
C TYR A 162 19.44 1.86 -1.18
N ALA A 163 20.42 2.45 -0.48
CA ALA A 163 21.72 2.76 -1.05
C ALA A 163 22.49 1.49 -1.43
N MET A 164 22.46 0.46 -0.58
CA MET A 164 23.06 -0.86 -0.89
C MET A 164 22.44 -1.52 -2.13
N ARG A 165 21.19 -1.19 -2.47
CA ARG A 165 20.51 -1.69 -3.69
C ARG A 165 20.80 -0.83 -4.94
N GLY A 166 21.59 0.23 -4.80
CA GLY A 166 21.84 1.20 -5.89
C GLY A 166 20.65 2.12 -6.17
N GLU A 167 19.63 2.13 -5.29
CA GLU A 167 18.39 2.88 -5.49
C GLU A 167 18.42 4.27 -4.84
N GLY A 168 19.48 4.58 -4.08
CA GLY A 168 19.70 5.86 -3.41
C GLY A 168 19.05 5.89 -2.02
N SER A 169 17.97 6.62 -1.86
CA SER A 169 17.26 6.80 -0.58
C SER A 169 15.81 6.36 -0.66
N ALA A 170 15.15 6.22 0.49
CA ALA A 170 13.72 5.92 0.53
C ALA A 170 12.88 6.98 -0.23
N ALA A 171 13.29 8.24 -0.15
CA ALA A 171 12.66 9.34 -0.89
C ALA A 171 12.86 9.19 -2.40
N ARG A 172 14.06 8.79 -2.85
CA ARG A 172 14.33 8.57 -4.28
C ARG A 172 13.53 7.40 -4.84
N VAL A 173 13.37 6.34 -4.06
CA VAL A 173 12.53 5.20 -4.45
C VAL A 173 11.06 5.57 -4.53
N ALA A 174 10.56 6.36 -3.58
CA ALA A 174 9.19 6.88 -3.64
C ALA A 174 8.98 7.75 -4.89
N PHE A 175 9.92 8.66 -5.17
CA PHE A 175 9.89 9.51 -6.36
C PHE A 175 9.83 8.67 -7.65
N ASN A 176 10.76 7.73 -7.81
CA ASN A 176 10.81 6.89 -9.00
C ASN A 176 9.55 6.03 -9.13
N SER A 177 9.03 5.48 -8.03
CA SER A 177 7.81 4.67 -8.05
C SER A 177 6.60 5.46 -8.56
N TYR A 178 6.47 6.71 -8.11
CA TYR A 178 5.43 7.61 -8.57
C TYR A 178 5.63 8.03 -10.03
N LEU A 179 6.87 8.29 -10.47
CA LEU A 179 7.17 8.58 -11.86
C LEU A 179 6.71 7.43 -12.78
N MET A 180 6.99 6.19 -12.38
CA MET A 180 6.68 5.01 -13.20
C MET A 180 5.19 4.64 -13.22
N THR A 181 4.46 4.90 -12.15
CA THR A 181 3.04 4.49 -12.03
C THR A 181 2.06 5.61 -12.34
N CYS A 182 2.44 6.86 -12.09
CA CYS A 182 1.60 8.03 -12.22
C CYS A 182 2.12 9.03 -13.27
N GLY A 183 3.27 8.76 -13.90
CA GLY A 183 3.90 9.65 -14.88
C GLY A 183 4.59 10.88 -14.30
N ARG A 184 4.59 11.04 -12.97
CA ARG A 184 5.18 12.18 -12.23
C ARG A 184 5.75 11.70 -10.90
N GLY A 185 7.04 11.92 -10.65
CA GLY A 185 7.75 11.41 -9.46
C GLY A 185 7.90 12.42 -8.33
N ASP A 186 7.82 13.69 -8.66
CA ASP A 186 7.90 14.89 -7.82
C ASP A 186 6.73 15.03 -6.83
N VAL A 187 5.93 13.98 -6.65
CA VAL A 187 4.61 14.00 -6.01
C VAL A 187 4.59 13.26 -4.67
N THR A 188 5.68 13.36 -3.91
CA THR A 188 5.86 12.68 -2.61
C THR A 188 5.93 13.62 -1.44
#